data_AF-A0A0Q9YW13-F1
#
_entry.id   AF-A0A0Q9YW13-F1
#
_cell.length_a   1.000
_cell.length_b   1.000
_cell.length_c   1.000
_cell.angle_alpha   90.00
_cell.angle_beta   90.00
_cell.angle_gamma   90.00
#
_symmetry.space_group_name_H-M   'P 1'
#
loop_
_entity.id
_entity.type
_entity.pdbx_description
1 polymer ?
#
loop_
_entity_poly.entity_id
_entity_poly.type
_entity_poly.pdbx_seq_one_letter_code
_entity_poly.pdbx_strand_id
1 'polypeptide(L)'
;MLNVKDLCTRIDRTLLDVIAENPLAATLMLGNLYHAMDQATEENSALLHATLLGAKKKLTSNHIQVLWSTANTIPYAKLIVMDSAQVEILRGLKHEIIVDFDFFKHVDAASIVKLGQQIEFYRDSLVALVRKHLYDKKLSDPFSKSSFSYKLLTKGSTEQNSRYFAQYVKDCSSLPLDNLVLLGTQYHEIATLIMMDLQACKERFEISSRFAHIHPKLRKEISKNWKDYLDTFPLNSHEEKFITTKLPELKKQFAEFKDVNADSRVKRNYQIEEKPEENWGFFKSCCYQGFKLGVIIATPVTPITAPFFIGYSAYCLYDITRPKNLEGTNAPSQPSSQQHSVRKKAARW
;
A
#
# COMPACT_ATOMS: atom_id res chain seq x y z
N MET A 1 17.38 6.65 -29.98
CA MET A 1 15.97 7.09 -29.82
C MET A 1 15.10 6.06 -30.53
N LEU A 2 14.17 5.42 -29.82
CA LEU A 2 13.33 4.36 -30.38
C LEU A 2 12.26 4.99 -31.29
N ASN A 3 12.12 4.55 -32.54
CA ASN A 3 11.08 5.07 -33.42
C ASN A 3 9.71 4.52 -33.00
N VAL A 4 8.87 5.36 -32.38
CA VAL A 4 7.55 4.99 -31.85
C VAL A 4 6.66 4.37 -32.92
N LYS A 5 6.64 4.93 -34.14
CA LYS A 5 5.80 4.42 -35.24
C LYS A 5 6.21 3.02 -35.65
N ASP A 6 7.52 2.75 -35.72
CA ASP A 6 8.05 1.43 -36.07
C ASP A 6 7.75 0.40 -34.98
N LEU A 7 7.90 0.78 -33.71
CA LEU A 7 7.56 -0.07 -32.57
C LEU A 7 6.08 -0.46 -32.61
N CYS A 8 5.17 0.51 -32.74
CA CYS A 8 3.73 0.26 -32.79
C CYS A 8 3.35 -0.64 -33.96
N THR A 9 3.87 -0.34 -35.16
CA THR A 9 3.64 -1.14 -36.37
C THR A 9 4.11 -2.59 -36.18
N ARG A 10 5.27 -2.79 -35.55
CA ARG A 10 5.82 -4.11 -35.27
C ARG A 10 4.94 -4.88 -34.27
N ILE A 11 4.50 -4.23 -33.19
CA ILE A 11 3.61 -4.84 -32.19
C ILE A 11 2.28 -5.24 -32.85
N ASP A 12 1.65 -4.35 -33.61
CA ASP A 12 0.35 -4.60 -34.22
C ASP A 12 0.34 -5.79 -35.18
N ARG A 13 1.46 -5.99 -35.90
CA ARG A 13 1.61 -7.02 -36.93
C ARG A 13 2.14 -8.35 -36.40
N THR A 14 3.08 -8.33 -35.46
CA THR A 14 3.92 -9.51 -35.18
C THR A 14 3.87 -10.00 -33.73
N LEU A 15 3.24 -9.26 -32.80
CA LEU A 15 3.30 -9.60 -31.37
C LEU A 15 2.89 -11.05 -31.08
N LEU A 16 1.79 -11.52 -31.66
CA LEU A 16 1.29 -12.88 -31.39
C LEU A 16 2.24 -13.96 -31.89
N ASP A 17 2.78 -13.81 -33.09
CA ASP A 17 3.73 -14.75 -33.67
C ASP A 17 5.03 -14.77 -32.86
N VAL A 18 5.52 -13.59 -32.46
CA VAL A 18 6.73 -13.46 -31.64
C VAL A 18 6.54 -14.05 -30.25
N ILE A 19 5.32 -14.03 -29.67
CA ILE A 19 5.05 -14.71 -28.39
C ILE A 19 5.30 -16.22 -28.52
N ALA A 20 4.92 -16.83 -29.64
CA ALA A 20 5.12 -18.26 -29.86
C ALA A 20 6.57 -18.61 -30.19
N GLU A 21 7.23 -17.81 -31.03
CA GLU A 21 8.57 -18.08 -31.55
C GLU A 21 9.70 -17.63 -30.62
N ASN A 22 9.56 -16.46 -30.01
CA ASN A 22 10.55 -15.85 -29.13
C ASN A 22 9.89 -15.03 -28.01
N PRO A 23 9.40 -15.71 -26.95
CA PRO A 23 8.68 -15.07 -25.85
C PRO A 23 9.43 -13.89 -25.23
N LEU A 24 10.76 -13.99 -25.10
CA LEU A 24 11.58 -12.93 -24.50
C LEU A 24 11.57 -11.66 -25.37
N ALA A 25 11.66 -11.81 -26.69
CA ALA A 25 11.55 -10.67 -27.59
C ALA A 25 10.16 -10.02 -27.52
N ALA A 26 9.08 -10.82 -27.40
CA ALA A 26 7.73 -10.30 -27.21
C ALA A 26 7.58 -9.55 -25.87
N THR A 27 8.12 -10.10 -24.79
CA THR A 27 8.19 -9.45 -23.48
C THR A 27 8.91 -8.11 -23.57
N LEU A 28 10.07 -8.05 -24.22
CA LEU A 28 10.81 -6.80 -24.41
C LEU A 28 10.07 -5.83 -25.34
N MET A 29 9.36 -6.30 -26.38
CA MET A 29 8.53 -5.44 -27.23
C MET A 29 7.44 -4.74 -26.40
N LEU A 30 6.72 -5.49 -25.56
CA LEU A 30 5.68 -4.93 -24.70
C LEU A 30 6.28 -4.00 -23.63
N GLY A 31 7.41 -4.39 -23.02
CA GLY A 31 8.12 -3.52 -22.07
C GLY A 31 8.59 -2.21 -22.70
N ASN A 32 9.12 -2.25 -23.93
CA ASN A 32 9.49 -1.03 -24.67
C ASN A 32 8.29 -0.15 -25.00
N LEU A 33 7.11 -0.73 -25.23
CA LEU A 33 5.87 0.03 -25.44
C LEU A 33 5.54 0.84 -24.18
N TYR A 34 5.54 0.21 -23.01
CA TYR A 34 5.32 0.89 -21.74
C TYR A 34 6.39 1.95 -21.45
N HIS A 35 7.67 1.61 -21.64
CA HIS A 35 8.76 2.55 -21.45
C HIS A 35 8.64 3.78 -22.36
N ALA A 36 8.21 3.60 -23.61
CA ALA A 36 7.98 4.69 -24.54
C ALA A 36 6.79 5.57 -24.11
N MET A 37 5.75 4.99 -23.49
CA MET A 37 4.59 5.74 -22.99
C MET A 37 4.97 6.72 -21.88
N ASP A 38 5.89 6.33 -20.99
CA ASP A 38 6.37 7.19 -19.91
C ASP A 38 7.16 8.41 -20.40
N GLN A 39 7.72 8.34 -21.62
CA GLN A 39 8.57 9.37 -22.22
C GLN A 39 7.92 10.07 -23.41
N ALA A 40 6.67 9.74 -23.73
CA ALA A 40 6.02 10.19 -24.96
C ALA A 40 5.62 11.67 -24.93
N THR A 41 5.77 12.33 -26.07
CA THR A 41 5.03 13.56 -26.39
C THR A 41 3.53 13.27 -26.53
N GLU A 42 2.66 14.27 -26.41
CA GLU A 42 1.20 14.09 -26.52
C GLU A 42 0.77 13.34 -27.79
N GLU A 43 1.37 13.67 -28.94
CA GLU A 43 1.07 13.03 -30.23
C GLU A 43 1.43 11.53 -30.24
N ASN A 44 2.59 11.16 -29.68
CA ASN A 44 3.03 9.76 -29.61
C ASN A 44 2.26 8.97 -28.54
N SER A 45 1.81 9.64 -27.48
CA SER A 45 1.06 9.02 -26.39
C SER A 45 -0.22 8.36 -26.90
N ALA A 46 -1.00 9.07 -27.73
CA ALA A 46 -2.24 8.53 -28.29
C ALA A 46 -2.02 7.25 -29.11
N LEU A 47 -0.97 7.22 -29.96
CA LEU A 47 -0.62 6.06 -30.77
C LEU A 47 -0.18 4.87 -29.90
N LEU A 48 0.66 5.10 -28.90
CA LEU A 48 1.13 4.06 -27.97
C LEU A 48 -0.03 3.46 -27.16
N HIS A 49 -0.93 4.29 -26.64
CA HIS A 49 -2.13 3.85 -25.92
C HIS A 49 -3.07 3.03 -26.82
N ALA A 50 -3.30 3.48 -28.05
CA ALA A 50 -4.13 2.74 -29.01
C ALA A 50 -3.53 1.37 -29.35
N THR A 51 -2.21 1.32 -29.53
CA THR A 51 -1.46 0.08 -29.79
C THR A 51 -1.58 -0.87 -28.60
N LEU A 52 -1.38 -0.39 -27.36
CA LEU A 52 -1.51 -1.21 -26.15
C LEU A 52 -2.93 -1.77 -26.02
N LEU A 53 -3.95 -0.94 -26.25
CA LEU A 53 -5.35 -1.37 -26.19
C LEU A 53 -5.65 -2.43 -27.27
N GLY A 54 -5.12 -2.25 -28.48
CA GLY A 54 -5.22 -3.22 -29.56
C GLY A 54 -4.55 -4.55 -29.22
N ALA A 55 -3.34 -4.50 -28.66
CA ALA A 55 -2.62 -5.69 -28.20
C ALA A 55 -3.40 -6.44 -27.11
N LYS A 56 -3.88 -5.74 -26.08
CA LYS A 56 -4.68 -6.33 -24.98
C LYS A 56 -5.91 -7.09 -25.49
N LYS A 57 -6.63 -6.54 -26.47
CA LYS A 57 -7.81 -7.20 -27.06
C LYS A 57 -7.48 -8.51 -27.79
N LYS A 58 -6.26 -8.65 -28.31
CA LYS A 58 -5.79 -9.83 -29.04
C LYS A 58 -5.14 -10.88 -28.13
N LEU A 59 -4.64 -10.48 -26.97
CA LEU A 59 -3.95 -11.38 -26.04
C LEU A 59 -4.97 -12.31 -25.34
N THR A 60 -4.68 -13.60 -25.37
CA THR A 60 -5.44 -14.61 -24.63
C THR A 60 -4.82 -14.80 -23.24
N SER A 61 -5.54 -15.49 -22.35
CA SER A 61 -4.99 -15.87 -21.04
C SER A 61 -3.66 -16.63 -21.16
N ASN A 62 -3.52 -17.48 -22.19
CA ASN A 62 -2.28 -18.22 -22.42
C ASN A 62 -1.13 -17.30 -22.84
N HIS A 63 -1.39 -16.34 -23.75
CA HIS A 63 -0.38 -15.37 -24.15
C HIS A 63 0.14 -14.54 -22.96
N ILE A 64 -0.78 -14.11 -22.07
CA ILE A 64 -0.42 -13.34 -20.88
C ILE A 64 0.43 -14.19 -19.92
N GLN A 65 0.08 -15.45 -19.70
CA GLN A 65 0.86 -16.38 -18.88
C GLN A 65 2.26 -16.63 -19.44
N VAL A 66 2.40 -16.76 -20.77
CA VAL A 66 3.71 -16.89 -21.44
C VAL A 66 4.56 -15.63 -21.23
N LEU A 67 3.99 -14.45 -21.45
CA LEU A 67 4.69 -13.17 -21.25
C LEU A 67 5.13 -12.99 -19.79
N TRP A 68 4.24 -13.28 -18.84
CA TRP A 68 4.50 -13.17 -17.42
C TRP A 68 5.56 -14.16 -16.92
N SER A 69 5.42 -15.44 -17.28
CA SER A 69 6.38 -16.48 -16.90
C SER A 69 7.76 -16.16 -17.48
N THR A 70 7.82 -15.71 -18.75
CA THR A 70 9.08 -15.30 -19.40
C THR A 70 9.73 -14.15 -18.64
N ALA A 71 8.99 -13.10 -18.28
CA ALA A 71 9.54 -11.96 -17.53
C ALA A 71 10.09 -12.36 -16.14
N ASN A 72 9.52 -13.39 -15.51
CA ASN A 72 9.86 -13.80 -14.15
C ASN A 72 10.84 -14.97 -14.04
N THR A 73 11.11 -15.68 -15.13
CA THR A 73 11.96 -16.89 -15.12
C THR A 73 13.22 -16.76 -15.97
N ILE A 74 13.62 -15.53 -16.30
CA ILE A 74 14.87 -15.27 -17.02
C ILE A 74 16.03 -15.81 -16.17
N PRO A 75 16.83 -16.77 -16.68
CA PRO A 75 17.96 -17.31 -15.95
C PRO A 75 18.95 -16.21 -15.58
N TYR A 76 19.53 -16.29 -14.38
CA TYR A 76 20.50 -15.30 -13.89
C TYR A 76 21.65 -15.05 -14.88
N ALA A 77 22.19 -16.12 -15.50
CA ALA A 77 23.23 -16.01 -16.52
C ALA A 77 22.82 -15.14 -17.72
N LYS A 78 21.54 -15.16 -18.13
CA LYS A 78 21.02 -14.29 -19.19
C LYS A 78 20.80 -12.85 -18.70
N LEU A 79 20.38 -12.67 -17.45
CA LEU A 79 20.23 -11.34 -16.86
C LEU A 79 21.56 -10.60 -16.73
N ILE A 80 22.66 -11.30 -16.40
CA ILE A 80 24.00 -10.68 -16.27
C ILE A 80 24.49 -10.10 -17.61
N VAL A 81 24.16 -10.76 -18.72
CA VAL A 81 24.60 -10.33 -20.06
C VAL A 81 23.63 -9.35 -20.72
N MET A 82 22.47 -9.10 -20.12
CA MET A 82 21.55 -8.04 -20.56
C MET A 82 22.10 -6.68 -20.17
N ASP A 83 21.87 -5.70 -21.04
CA ASP A 83 22.15 -4.31 -20.67
C ASP A 83 21.20 -3.86 -19.54
N SER A 84 21.63 -2.85 -18.77
CA SER A 84 20.85 -2.35 -17.64
C SER A 84 19.49 -1.78 -18.09
N ALA A 85 19.41 -1.22 -19.30
CA ALA A 85 18.17 -0.67 -19.83
C ALA A 85 17.10 -1.75 -20.05
N GLN A 86 17.47 -2.92 -20.57
CA GLN A 86 16.59 -4.08 -20.75
C GLN A 86 16.12 -4.62 -19.40
N VAL A 87 16.99 -4.65 -18.39
CA VAL A 87 16.60 -5.06 -17.03
C VAL A 87 15.57 -4.09 -16.44
N GLU A 88 15.76 -2.78 -16.61
CA GLU A 88 14.77 -1.77 -16.19
C GLU A 88 13.46 -1.90 -16.96
N ILE A 89 13.51 -2.14 -18.28
CA ILE A 89 12.31 -2.38 -19.11
C ILE A 89 11.53 -3.60 -18.60
N LEU A 90 12.22 -4.69 -18.26
CA LEU A 90 11.60 -5.89 -17.72
C LEU A 90 11.00 -5.66 -16.33
N ARG A 91 11.69 -4.88 -15.47
CA ARG A 91 11.16 -4.48 -14.16
C ARG A 91 9.89 -3.65 -14.33
N GLY A 92 9.91 -2.64 -15.21
CA GLY A 92 8.77 -1.80 -15.53
C GLY A 92 7.58 -2.63 -16.05
N LEU A 93 7.83 -3.57 -16.96
CA LEU A 93 6.78 -4.45 -17.46
C LEU A 93 6.12 -5.30 -16.36
N LYS A 94 6.90 -5.82 -15.40
CA LYS A 94 6.34 -6.56 -14.26
C LYS A 94 5.39 -5.70 -13.45
N HIS A 95 5.77 -4.43 -13.19
CA HIS A 95 4.92 -3.46 -12.52
C HIS A 95 3.62 -3.23 -13.31
N GLU A 96 3.74 -2.96 -14.61
CA GLU A 96 2.58 -2.68 -15.46
C GLU A 96 1.61 -3.87 -15.57
N ILE A 97 2.12 -5.09 -15.67
CA ILE A 97 1.29 -6.29 -15.68
C ILE A 97 0.55 -6.49 -14.35
N ILE A 98 1.20 -6.23 -13.21
CA ILE A 98 0.61 -6.52 -11.90
C ILE A 98 -0.39 -5.46 -11.44
N VAL A 99 -0.27 -4.21 -11.92
CA VAL A 99 -1.23 -3.15 -11.59
C VAL A 99 -2.47 -3.17 -12.49
N ASP A 100 -2.33 -3.71 -13.70
CA ASP A 100 -3.38 -3.76 -14.71
C ASP A 100 -4.28 -5.00 -14.57
N PHE A 101 -5.55 -4.74 -14.22
CA PHE A 101 -6.53 -5.79 -13.98
C PHE A 101 -6.74 -6.71 -15.20
N ASP A 102 -6.70 -6.18 -16.41
CA ASP A 102 -6.90 -7.00 -17.61
C ASP A 102 -5.75 -7.99 -17.83
N PHE A 103 -4.57 -7.71 -17.28
CA PHE A 103 -3.45 -8.64 -17.30
C PHE A 103 -3.45 -9.56 -16.09
N PHE A 104 -3.34 -9.04 -14.87
CA PHE A 104 -3.09 -9.90 -13.70
C PHE A 104 -4.25 -10.85 -13.38
N LYS A 105 -5.48 -10.56 -13.81
CA LYS A 105 -6.61 -11.50 -13.63
C LYS A 105 -6.32 -12.85 -14.29
N HIS A 106 -5.49 -12.88 -15.33
CA HIS A 106 -5.06 -14.09 -16.03
C HIS A 106 -3.80 -14.73 -15.46
N VAL A 107 -3.09 -14.07 -14.55
CA VAL A 107 -1.86 -14.58 -13.91
C VAL A 107 -2.20 -15.47 -12.71
N ASP A 108 -1.43 -16.53 -12.52
CA ASP A 108 -1.60 -17.44 -11.39
C ASP A 108 -1.26 -16.77 -10.06
N ALA A 109 -2.13 -16.96 -9.06
CA ALA A 109 -1.96 -16.35 -7.75
C ALA A 109 -0.63 -16.75 -7.07
N ALA A 110 -0.15 -17.98 -7.28
CA ALA A 110 1.15 -18.43 -6.79
C ALA A 110 2.33 -17.64 -7.39
N SER A 111 2.20 -17.23 -8.66
CA SER A 111 3.22 -16.44 -9.35
C SER A 111 3.19 -14.98 -8.92
N ILE A 112 1.99 -14.44 -8.62
CA ILE A 112 1.84 -13.12 -7.97
C ILE A 112 2.49 -13.14 -6.58
N VAL A 113 2.25 -14.19 -5.78
CA VAL A 113 2.89 -14.37 -4.47
C VAL A 113 4.42 -14.37 -4.61
N LYS A 114 4.97 -15.13 -5.56
CA LYS A 114 6.42 -15.18 -5.78
C LYS A 114 7.01 -13.81 -6.15
N LEU A 115 6.30 -13.01 -6.94
CA LEU A 115 6.74 -11.65 -7.24
C LEU A 115 6.66 -10.76 -5.99
N GLY A 116 5.55 -10.78 -5.26
CA GLY A 116 5.32 -9.97 -4.07
C GLY A 116 6.22 -10.29 -2.87
N GLN A 117 6.93 -11.41 -2.92
CA GLN A 117 8.02 -11.74 -1.99
C GLN A 117 9.29 -10.88 -2.21
N GLN A 118 9.35 -10.11 -3.30
CA GLN A 118 10.31 -9.03 -3.49
C GLN A 118 9.70 -7.74 -2.97
N ILE A 119 10.38 -7.08 -2.02
CA ILE A 119 9.87 -5.92 -1.29
C ILE A 119 9.40 -4.78 -2.21
N GLU A 120 10.07 -4.62 -3.36
CA GLU A 120 9.72 -3.60 -4.37
C GLU A 120 8.33 -3.82 -5.00
N PHE A 121 7.88 -5.07 -5.12
CA PHE A 121 6.59 -5.44 -5.73
C PHE A 121 5.52 -5.82 -4.71
N TYR A 122 5.84 -5.76 -3.42
CA TYR A 122 4.99 -6.30 -2.36
C TYR A 122 3.58 -5.69 -2.36
N ARG A 123 3.45 -4.36 -2.34
CA ARG A 123 2.13 -3.71 -2.26
C ARG A 123 1.29 -3.88 -3.53
N ASP A 124 1.93 -3.82 -4.69
CA ASP A 124 1.22 -4.05 -5.96
C ASP A 124 0.70 -5.50 -6.04
N SER A 125 1.54 -6.45 -5.62
CA SER A 125 1.15 -7.87 -5.57
C SER A 125 0.06 -8.13 -4.53
N LEU A 126 0.11 -7.45 -3.38
CA LEU A 126 -0.93 -7.51 -2.35
C LEU A 126 -2.28 -7.05 -2.90
N VAL A 127 -2.32 -5.89 -3.56
CA VAL A 127 -3.52 -5.37 -4.23
C VAL A 127 -4.01 -6.34 -5.30
N ALA A 128 -3.12 -6.83 -6.17
CA ALA A 128 -3.48 -7.76 -7.23
C ALA A 128 -4.12 -9.05 -6.70
N LEU A 129 -3.57 -9.63 -5.63
CA LEU A 129 -4.16 -10.81 -4.98
C LEU A 129 -5.56 -10.54 -4.44
N VAL A 130 -5.75 -9.43 -3.73
CA VAL A 130 -7.06 -9.05 -3.18
C VAL A 130 -8.06 -8.84 -4.30
N ARG A 131 -7.71 -8.06 -5.32
CA ARG A 131 -8.59 -7.79 -6.46
C ARG A 131 -8.94 -9.05 -7.25
N LYS A 132 -7.96 -9.94 -7.48
CA LYS A 132 -8.20 -11.22 -8.15
C LYS A 132 -9.17 -12.10 -7.36
N HIS A 133 -8.99 -12.20 -6.03
CA HIS A 133 -9.92 -12.93 -5.16
C HIS A 133 -11.34 -12.38 -5.20
N LEU A 134 -11.48 -11.05 -5.12
CA LEU A 134 -12.79 -10.40 -5.22
C LEU A 134 -13.45 -10.70 -6.56
N TYR A 135 -12.69 -10.62 -7.67
CA TYR A 135 -13.18 -10.98 -8.99
C TYR A 135 -13.63 -12.44 -9.10
N ASP A 136 -12.79 -13.39 -8.68
CA ASP A 136 -13.09 -14.82 -8.74
C ASP A 136 -14.33 -15.18 -7.90
N LYS A 137 -14.55 -14.44 -6.80
CA LYS A 137 -15.72 -14.58 -5.94
C LYS A 137 -16.92 -13.72 -6.36
N LYS A 138 -16.81 -12.94 -7.45
CA LYS A 138 -17.84 -11.99 -7.93
C LYS A 138 -18.27 -10.97 -6.87
N LEU A 139 -17.31 -10.50 -6.08
CA LEU A 139 -17.48 -9.51 -5.02
C LEU A 139 -17.12 -8.10 -5.54
N SER A 140 -17.60 -7.08 -4.86
CA SER A 140 -17.24 -5.68 -5.15
C SER A 140 -15.74 -5.46 -4.99
N ASP A 141 -15.11 -4.75 -5.93
CA ASP A 141 -13.69 -4.36 -5.92
C ASP A 141 -13.55 -2.88 -5.50
N PRO A 142 -13.18 -2.58 -4.24
CA PRO A 142 -12.97 -1.20 -3.79
C PRO A 142 -11.85 -0.48 -4.55
N PHE A 143 -10.90 -1.23 -5.12
CA PHE A 143 -9.72 -0.70 -5.82
C PHE A 143 -10.02 -0.32 -7.28
N SER A 144 -11.21 -0.65 -7.80
CA SER A 144 -11.63 -0.21 -9.15
C SER A 144 -12.15 1.24 -9.16
N LYS A 145 -12.30 1.88 -8.00
CA LYS A 145 -12.72 3.29 -7.89
C LYS A 145 -11.66 4.20 -8.50
N SER A 146 -12.08 5.27 -9.19
CA SER A 146 -11.17 6.26 -9.79
C SER A 146 -10.32 7.02 -8.77
N SER A 147 -10.72 7.01 -7.49
CA SER A 147 -9.93 7.57 -6.39
C SER A 147 -8.72 6.72 -6.00
N PHE A 148 -8.68 5.45 -6.40
CA PHE A 148 -7.56 4.56 -6.14
C PHE A 148 -6.43 4.80 -7.14
N SER A 149 -5.19 4.86 -6.64
CA SER A 149 -3.99 5.09 -7.43
C SER A 149 -2.83 4.26 -6.89
N TYR A 150 -2.31 3.36 -7.73
CA TYR A 150 -1.10 2.60 -7.43
C TYR A 150 0.11 3.50 -7.14
N LYS A 151 0.19 4.67 -7.81
CA LYS A 151 1.25 5.65 -7.55
C LYS A 151 1.29 6.12 -6.10
N LEU A 152 0.17 6.10 -5.38
CA LEU A 152 0.13 6.52 -3.97
C LEU A 152 0.54 5.40 -3.00
N LEU A 153 0.70 4.15 -3.45
CA LEU A 153 1.19 3.04 -2.63
C LEU A 153 2.71 3.06 -2.41
N THR A 154 3.43 3.87 -3.19
CA THR A 154 4.90 3.90 -3.22
C THR A 154 5.50 5.28 -3.02
N LYS A 155 4.67 6.35 -2.97
CA LYS A 155 5.13 7.75 -2.87
C LYS A 155 5.31 8.28 -1.45
N GLY A 156 4.74 7.63 -0.44
CA GLY A 156 4.83 8.05 0.97
C GLY A 156 5.70 7.13 1.82
N SER A 157 5.76 7.44 3.12
CA SER A 157 6.31 6.52 4.13
C SER A 157 5.50 5.22 4.19
N THR A 158 6.10 4.17 4.77
CA THR A 158 5.41 2.89 4.97
C THR A 158 4.05 3.06 5.65
N GLU A 159 3.96 3.89 6.69
CA GLU A 159 2.74 4.17 7.44
C GLU A 159 1.72 4.95 6.61
N GLN A 160 2.16 5.93 5.83
CA GLN A 160 1.28 6.70 4.94
C GLN A 160 0.65 5.79 3.88
N ASN A 161 1.46 4.94 3.26
CA ASN A 161 1.01 4.00 2.25
C ASN A 161 0.05 2.96 2.87
N SER A 162 0.34 2.48 4.09
CA SER A 162 -0.53 1.54 4.82
C SER A 162 -1.88 2.16 5.14
N ARG A 163 -1.91 3.43 5.60
CA ARG A 163 -3.17 4.15 5.86
C ARG A 163 -3.98 4.36 4.59
N TYR A 164 -3.33 4.69 3.48
CA TYR A 164 -3.98 4.83 2.19
C TYR A 164 -4.62 3.51 1.75
N PHE A 165 -3.87 2.41 1.79
CA PHE A 165 -4.36 1.08 1.44
C PHE A 165 -5.50 0.61 2.35
N ALA A 166 -5.41 0.87 3.66
CA ALA A 166 -6.44 0.51 4.64
C ALA A 166 -7.82 1.12 4.34
N GLN A 167 -7.89 2.29 3.69
CA GLN A 167 -9.15 2.91 3.28
C GLN A 167 -9.95 2.05 2.30
N TYR A 168 -9.27 1.23 1.50
CA TYR A 168 -9.87 0.36 0.49
C TYR A 168 -10.07 -1.06 1.02
N VAL A 169 -9.11 -1.58 1.79
CA VAL A 169 -9.19 -2.93 2.35
C VAL A 169 -10.35 -3.09 3.32
N LYS A 170 -10.65 -2.08 4.15
CA LYS A 170 -11.78 -2.16 5.10
C LYS A 170 -13.14 -2.39 4.41
N ASP A 171 -13.26 -1.97 3.15
CA ASP A 171 -14.46 -2.10 2.33
C ASP A 171 -14.49 -3.46 1.58
N CYS A 172 -13.41 -4.25 1.66
CA CYS A 172 -13.37 -5.60 1.09
C CYS A 172 -14.27 -6.53 1.90
N SER A 173 -15.08 -7.31 1.21
CA SER A 173 -16.00 -8.27 1.85
C SER A 173 -15.31 -9.58 2.25
N SER A 174 -14.17 -9.89 1.64
CA SER A 174 -13.37 -11.08 1.93
C SER A 174 -11.94 -10.87 1.41
N LEU A 175 -10.97 -11.56 2.02
CA LEU A 175 -9.57 -11.55 1.62
C LEU A 175 -9.03 -12.98 1.30
N PRO A 176 -8.04 -13.12 0.39
CA PRO A 176 -7.42 -14.40 0.06
C PRO A 176 -6.37 -14.81 1.10
N LEU A 177 -6.81 -15.15 2.32
CA LEU A 177 -5.94 -15.33 3.50
C LEU A 177 -4.75 -16.26 3.25
N ASP A 178 -4.94 -17.37 2.53
CA ASP A 178 -3.85 -18.32 2.24
C ASP A 178 -2.74 -17.66 1.41
N ASN A 179 -3.08 -16.95 0.33
CA ASN A 179 -2.12 -16.23 -0.50
C ASN A 179 -1.46 -15.07 0.25
N LEU A 180 -2.21 -14.36 1.10
CA LEU A 180 -1.68 -13.28 1.93
C LEU A 180 -0.64 -13.81 2.92
N VAL A 181 -0.90 -14.94 3.55
CA VAL A 181 0.06 -15.55 4.47
C VAL A 181 1.28 -16.12 3.71
N LEU A 182 1.08 -16.68 2.52
CA LEU A 182 2.18 -17.17 1.68
C LEU A 182 3.15 -16.04 1.27
N LEU A 183 2.65 -14.82 1.00
CA LEU A 183 3.50 -13.65 0.76
C LEU A 183 4.50 -13.42 1.90
N GLY A 184 4.01 -13.43 3.14
CA GLY A 184 4.83 -13.18 4.32
C GLY A 184 5.58 -14.40 4.87
N THR A 185 5.41 -15.60 4.32
CA THR A 185 5.88 -16.83 4.99
C THR A 185 7.40 -16.90 5.15
N GLN A 186 8.16 -16.52 4.12
CA GLN A 186 9.62 -16.61 4.14
C GLN A 186 10.29 -15.36 4.73
N TYR A 187 9.64 -14.21 4.62
CA TYR A 187 10.24 -12.91 4.91
C TYR A 187 9.50 -12.21 6.04
N HIS A 188 10.16 -12.10 7.19
CA HIS A 188 9.65 -11.42 8.38
C HIS A 188 9.22 -9.98 8.08
N GLU A 189 10.01 -9.24 7.31
CA GLU A 189 9.70 -7.86 6.93
C GLU A 189 8.37 -7.74 6.16
N ILE A 190 8.12 -8.64 5.21
CA ILE A 190 6.86 -8.68 4.46
C ILE A 190 5.70 -9.04 5.39
N ALA A 191 5.88 -10.00 6.29
CA ALA A 191 4.85 -10.32 7.29
C ALA A 191 4.52 -9.10 8.18
N THR A 192 5.52 -8.33 8.62
CA THR A 192 5.31 -7.08 9.35
C THR A 192 4.50 -6.08 8.53
N LEU A 193 4.86 -5.87 7.26
CA LEU A 193 4.13 -4.97 6.37
C LEU A 193 2.67 -5.42 6.17
N ILE A 194 2.41 -6.72 5.98
CA ILE A 194 1.05 -7.25 5.84
C ILE A 194 0.23 -6.97 7.09
N MET A 195 0.81 -7.17 8.27
CA MET A 195 0.14 -6.85 9.53
C MET A 195 -0.15 -5.36 9.68
N MET A 196 0.66 -4.47 9.10
CA MET A 196 0.41 -3.01 9.10
C MET A 196 -0.66 -2.61 8.06
N ASP A 197 -0.55 -3.13 6.84
CA ASP A 197 -1.42 -2.81 5.71
C ASP A 197 -2.86 -3.32 5.94
N LEU A 198 -3.03 -4.44 6.66
CA LEU A 198 -4.32 -5.08 6.89
C LEU A 198 -4.91 -4.83 8.28
N GLN A 199 -4.43 -3.83 9.04
CA GLN A 199 -4.93 -3.56 10.40
C GLN A 199 -6.43 -3.21 10.47
N ALA A 200 -6.97 -2.64 9.39
CA ALA A 200 -8.37 -2.22 9.30
C ALA A 200 -9.29 -3.29 8.66
N CYS A 201 -8.77 -4.47 8.31
CA CYS A 201 -9.59 -5.56 7.76
C CYS A 201 -10.28 -6.36 8.87
N LYS A 202 -11.37 -7.03 8.52
CA LYS A 202 -12.14 -7.87 9.47
C LYS A 202 -11.36 -9.13 9.87
N GLU A 203 -10.49 -9.60 8.99
CA GLU A 203 -9.69 -10.81 9.15
C GLU A 203 -8.33 -10.55 9.84
N ARG A 204 -8.13 -9.37 10.44
CA ARG A 204 -6.87 -8.94 11.08
C ARG A 204 -6.33 -9.95 12.09
N PHE A 205 -7.22 -10.53 12.91
CA PHE A 205 -6.86 -11.52 13.92
C PHE A 205 -6.53 -12.87 13.30
N GLU A 206 -7.20 -13.24 12.21
CA GLU A 206 -6.92 -14.50 11.51
C GLU A 206 -5.54 -14.48 10.87
N ILE A 207 -5.22 -13.38 10.18
CA ILE A 207 -3.92 -13.18 9.51
C ILE A 207 -2.79 -13.14 10.54
N SER A 208 -2.93 -12.31 11.58
CA SER A 208 -1.89 -12.17 12.60
C SER A 208 -1.72 -13.45 13.44
N SER A 209 -2.79 -14.21 13.70
CA SER A 209 -2.68 -15.54 14.33
C SER A 209 -1.82 -16.48 13.49
N ARG A 210 -2.05 -16.56 12.17
CA ARG A 210 -1.23 -17.39 11.27
C ARG A 210 0.23 -16.96 11.26
N PHE A 211 0.52 -15.66 11.26
CA PHE A 211 1.90 -15.17 11.37
C PHE A 211 2.53 -15.44 12.74
N ALA A 212 1.77 -15.49 13.83
CA ALA A 212 2.31 -15.89 15.14
C ALA A 212 2.84 -17.34 15.13
N HIS A 213 2.21 -18.24 14.36
CA HIS A 213 2.69 -19.61 14.18
C HIS A 213 3.97 -19.66 13.33
N ILE A 214 4.01 -18.91 12.23
CA ILE A 214 5.12 -18.94 11.26
C ILE A 214 6.34 -18.18 11.76
N HIS A 215 6.13 -17.03 12.42
CA HIS A 215 7.17 -16.09 12.82
C HIS A 215 7.23 -15.91 14.34
N PRO A 216 8.03 -16.72 15.06
CA PRO A 216 8.18 -16.59 16.51
C PRO A 216 8.56 -15.17 16.96
N LYS A 217 9.37 -14.46 16.15
CA LYS A 217 9.82 -13.09 16.42
C LYS A 217 8.69 -12.06 16.42
N LEU A 218 7.59 -12.30 15.72
CA LEU A 218 6.44 -11.39 15.66
C LEU A 218 5.45 -11.58 16.81
N ARG A 219 5.52 -12.69 17.55
CA ARG A 219 4.50 -13.04 18.56
C ARG A 219 4.28 -11.94 19.60
N LYS A 220 5.36 -11.35 20.10
CA LYS A 220 5.31 -10.27 21.09
C LYS A 220 4.65 -9.00 20.54
N GLU A 221 4.92 -8.67 19.28
CA GLU A 221 4.32 -7.51 18.62
C GLU A 221 2.84 -7.76 18.33
N ILE A 222 2.51 -8.95 17.83
CA ILE A 222 1.13 -9.37 17.57
C ILE A 222 0.31 -9.36 18.85
N SER A 223 0.80 -9.99 19.93
CA SER A 223 0.06 -10.06 21.19
C SER A 223 -0.16 -8.69 21.80
N LYS A 224 0.84 -7.80 21.71
CA LYS A 224 0.69 -6.39 22.10
C LYS A 224 -0.38 -5.70 21.26
N ASN A 225 -0.35 -5.84 19.93
CA ASN A 225 -1.34 -5.22 19.04
C ASN A 225 -2.77 -5.71 19.35
N TRP A 226 -2.95 -7.00 19.61
CA TRP A 226 -4.24 -7.55 20.02
C TRP A 226 -4.73 -6.95 21.34
N LYS A 227 -3.85 -6.89 22.35
CA LYS A 227 -4.17 -6.29 23.65
C LYS A 227 -4.57 -4.83 23.50
N ASP A 228 -3.76 -4.04 22.80
CA ASP A 228 -4.02 -2.61 22.60
C ASP A 228 -5.33 -2.38 21.85
N TYR A 229 -5.66 -3.24 20.88
CA TYR A 229 -6.93 -3.16 20.16
C TYR A 229 -8.13 -3.53 21.02
N LEU A 230 -8.09 -4.67 21.72
CA LEU A 230 -9.18 -5.14 22.58
C LEU A 230 -9.47 -4.16 23.72
N ASP A 231 -8.44 -3.49 24.25
CA ASP A 231 -8.59 -2.45 25.26
C ASP A 231 -9.24 -1.16 24.73
N THR A 232 -9.26 -0.95 23.41
CA THR A 232 -9.60 0.34 22.78
C THR A 232 -10.85 0.29 21.90
N PHE A 233 -11.06 -0.78 21.14
CA PHE A 233 -12.07 -0.86 20.09
C PHE A 233 -13.05 -2.02 20.33
N PRO A 234 -14.33 -1.83 20.01
CA PRO A 234 -15.29 -2.92 20.04
C PRO A 234 -15.02 -3.92 18.91
N LEU A 235 -15.21 -5.21 19.21
CA LEU A 235 -15.15 -6.27 18.21
C LEU A 235 -16.43 -6.30 17.37
N ASN A 236 -16.28 -6.59 16.08
CA ASN A 236 -17.43 -7.00 15.27
C ASN A 236 -17.74 -8.49 15.48
N SER A 237 -18.91 -8.95 14.99
CA SER A 237 -19.38 -10.32 15.20
C SER A 237 -18.45 -11.41 14.64
N HIS A 238 -17.72 -11.11 13.56
CA HIS A 238 -16.75 -12.04 12.98
C HIS A 238 -15.50 -12.14 13.86
N GLU A 239 -14.97 -10.99 14.29
CA GLU A 239 -13.81 -10.92 15.18
C GLU A 239 -14.09 -11.56 16.54
N GLU A 240 -15.26 -11.30 17.13
CA GLU A 240 -15.69 -11.89 18.40
C GLU A 240 -15.73 -13.42 18.33
N LYS A 241 -16.30 -13.97 17.25
CA LYS A 241 -16.32 -15.42 17.00
C LYS A 241 -14.91 -15.99 16.91
N PHE A 242 -14.02 -15.31 16.19
CA PHE A 242 -12.64 -15.75 16.02
C PHE A 242 -11.88 -15.70 17.35
N ILE A 243 -11.92 -14.57 18.06
CA ILE A 243 -11.22 -14.36 19.35
C ILE A 243 -11.67 -15.37 20.39
N THR A 244 -12.99 -15.58 20.54
CA THR A 244 -13.56 -16.53 21.49
C THR A 244 -13.04 -17.95 21.26
N THR A 245 -12.86 -18.32 19.99
CA THR A 245 -12.42 -19.67 19.61
C THR A 245 -10.90 -19.82 19.70
N LYS A 246 -10.14 -18.85 19.16
CA LYS A 246 -8.69 -19.00 18.90
C LYS A 246 -7.78 -18.40 19.96
N LEU A 247 -8.20 -17.36 20.68
CA LEU A 247 -7.36 -16.78 21.73
C LEU A 247 -7.02 -17.80 22.84
N PRO A 248 -7.94 -18.66 23.32
CA PRO A 248 -7.60 -19.68 24.31
C PRO A 248 -6.55 -20.69 23.83
N GLU A 249 -6.60 -21.08 22.55
CA GLU A 249 -5.59 -21.96 21.92
C GLU A 249 -4.22 -21.26 21.90
N LEU A 250 -4.18 -20.00 21.45
CA LEU A 250 -2.94 -19.21 21.39
C LEU A 250 -2.33 -18.99 22.78
N LYS A 251 -3.14 -18.74 23.82
CA LYS A 251 -2.67 -18.61 25.22
C LYS A 251 -2.00 -19.88 25.76
N LYS A 252 -2.50 -21.05 25.34
CA LYS A 252 -1.91 -22.35 25.74
C LYS A 252 -0.58 -22.59 25.04
N GLN A 253 -0.46 -22.17 23.78
CA GLN A 253 0.72 -22.44 22.95
C GLN A 253 1.83 -21.40 23.10
N PHE A 254 1.48 -20.13 23.27
CA PHE A 254 2.41 -19.00 23.23
C PHE A 254 2.30 -18.15 24.50
N ALA A 255 3.42 -18.02 25.20
CA ALA A 255 3.46 -17.28 26.47
C ALA A 255 3.11 -15.80 26.30
N GLU A 256 3.44 -15.22 25.14
CA GLU A 256 3.22 -13.82 24.78
C GLU A 256 1.74 -13.42 24.76
N PHE A 257 0.83 -14.38 24.57
CA PHE A 257 -0.62 -14.14 24.48
C PHE A 257 -1.35 -14.25 25.83
N LYS A 258 -0.70 -14.71 26.90
CA LYS A 258 -1.35 -14.95 28.21
C LYS A 258 -2.06 -13.70 28.74
N ASP A 259 -1.46 -12.54 28.54
CA ASP A 259 -1.93 -11.24 29.05
C ASP A 259 -2.97 -10.55 28.14
N VAL A 260 -3.34 -11.15 27.01
CA VAL A 260 -4.35 -10.61 26.08
C VAL A 260 -5.75 -10.99 26.60
N ASN A 261 -6.58 -10.03 26.98
CA ASN A 261 -7.92 -10.32 27.52
C ASN A 261 -9.00 -9.98 26.49
N ALA A 262 -9.85 -10.95 26.15
CA ALA A 262 -11.00 -10.72 25.27
C ALA A 262 -12.10 -9.89 25.95
N ASP A 263 -12.20 -9.99 27.27
CA ASP A 263 -13.18 -9.26 28.09
C ASP A 263 -12.65 -7.90 28.59
N SER A 264 -11.53 -7.41 28.06
CA SER A 264 -11.05 -6.09 28.47
C SER A 264 -12.11 -5.06 28.08
N ARG A 265 -12.74 -4.47 29.11
CA ARG A 265 -13.73 -3.42 28.90
C ARG A 265 -13.03 -2.29 28.14
N VAL A 266 -13.61 -1.88 27.00
CA VAL A 266 -13.19 -0.68 26.25
C VAL A 266 -12.88 0.43 27.26
N LYS A 267 -11.62 0.88 27.32
CA LYS A 267 -11.24 1.99 28.20
C LYS A 267 -12.09 3.19 27.80
N ARG A 268 -13.01 3.60 28.71
CA ARG A 268 -13.94 4.73 28.55
C ARG A 268 -13.29 6.08 28.22
N ASN A 269 -11.96 6.16 28.21
CA ASN A 269 -11.22 7.38 27.93
C ASN A 269 -11.35 7.87 26.47
N TYR A 270 -11.96 7.09 25.57
CA TYR A 270 -12.29 7.50 24.19
C TYR A 270 -13.80 7.67 23.93
N GLN A 271 -14.64 7.66 24.98
CA GLN A 271 -16.11 7.79 24.88
C GLN A 271 -16.66 9.08 25.50
N ILE A 272 -15.86 10.15 25.56
CA ILE A 272 -16.40 11.50 25.72
C ILE A 272 -16.14 12.22 24.40
N GLU A 273 -17.09 12.09 23.47
CA GLU A 273 -17.36 13.20 22.55
C GLU A 273 -17.85 14.37 23.40
N GLU A 274 -16.93 15.18 23.93
CA GLU A 274 -17.23 16.60 23.94
C GLU A 274 -17.38 16.93 22.46
N LYS A 275 -18.63 17.12 22.02
CA LYS A 275 -18.88 17.74 20.73
C LYS A 275 -17.93 18.93 20.67
N PRO A 276 -16.95 18.99 19.75
CA PRO A 276 -16.27 20.24 19.55
C PRO A 276 -17.40 21.20 19.18
N GLU A 277 -17.62 22.24 19.99
CA GLU A 277 -18.40 23.37 19.52
C GLU A 277 -17.81 23.72 18.16
N GLU A 278 -18.59 23.50 17.10
CA GLU A 278 -18.17 23.83 15.75
C GLU A 278 -18.00 25.34 15.71
N ASN A 279 -16.81 25.81 16.06
CA ASN A 279 -16.46 27.21 16.05
C ASN A 279 -16.18 27.60 14.60
N TRP A 280 -17.24 27.58 13.79
CA TRP A 280 -17.27 27.96 12.37
C TRP A 280 -16.63 29.34 12.17
N GLY A 281 -16.61 30.20 13.19
CA GLY A 281 -15.93 31.49 13.17
C GLY A 281 -14.41 31.42 12.99
N PHE A 282 -13.75 30.39 13.54
CA PHE A 282 -12.30 30.21 13.38
C PHE A 282 -11.96 29.65 12.00
N PHE A 283 -12.71 28.65 11.52
CA PHE A 283 -12.54 28.10 10.17
C PHE A 283 -12.81 29.16 9.09
N LYS A 284 -13.83 30.00 9.31
CA LYS A 284 -14.16 31.12 8.41
C LYS A 284 -13.09 32.21 8.46
N SER A 285 -12.51 32.53 9.62
CA SER A 285 -11.41 33.49 9.71
C SER A 285 -10.13 32.99 9.01
N CYS A 286 -9.70 31.75 9.26
CA CYS A 286 -8.49 31.20 8.65
C CYS A 286 -8.64 30.95 7.13
N CYS A 287 -9.81 30.51 6.66
CA CYS A 287 -10.01 30.21 5.25
C CYS A 287 -10.43 31.45 4.43
N TYR A 288 -11.24 32.38 4.96
CA TYR A 288 -11.67 33.55 4.18
C TYR A 288 -10.75 34.78 4.31
N GLN A 289 -10.04 34.99 5.42
CA GLN A 289 -9.06 36.09 5.49
C GLN A 289 -7.74 35.76 4.78
N GLY A 290 -7.33 34.48 4.76
CA GLY A 290 -6.17 34.03 3.98
C GLY A 290 -6.37 34.19 2.46
N PHE A 291 -7.61 34.14 1.98
CA PHE A 291 -7.95 34.35 0.55
C PHE A 291 -7.90 35.82 0.10
N LYS A 292 -7.73 36.79 1.01
CA LYS A 292 -7.59 38.22 0.65
C LYS A 292 -6.14 38.68 0.44
N LEU A 293 -5.14 37.89 0.86
CA LEU A 293 -3.74 38.11 0.49
C LEU A 293 -3.42 37.21 -0.70
N GLY A 294 -3.87 37.64 -1.87
CA GLY A 294 -3.55 37.02 -3.14
C GLY A 294 -2.04 37.06 -3.39
N VAL A 295 -1.39 35.90 -3.30
CA VAL A 295 -0.16 35.67 -4.06
C VAL A 295 -0.61 35.45 -5.50
N ILE A 296 -0.64 36.56 -6.26
CA ILE A 296 -0.74 36.54 -7.71
C ILE A 296 0.61 36.02 -8.22
N ILE A 297 0.72 34.72 -8.51
CA ILE A 297 1.76 34.25 -9.42
C ILE A 297 1.23 34.50 -10.83
N ALA A 298 1.58 35.64 -11.41
CA ALA A 298 1.32 35.93 -12.80
C ALA A 298 2.16 34.97 -13.66
N THR A 299 1.50 34.03 -14.34
CA THR A 299 2.04 33.40 -15.55
C THR A 299 1.09 33.72 -16.70
N PRO A 300 1.62 34.10 -17.88
CA PRO A 300 0.78 34.45 -19.00
C PRO A 300 0.23 33.17 -19.63
N VAL A 301 -1.09 33.18 -19.84
CA VAL A 301 -1.90 32.23 -20.64
C VAL A 301 -2.52 31.05 -19.86
N THR A 302 -3.84 31.16 -19.72
CA THR A 302 -4.88 30.22 -19.26
C THR A 302 -5.05 29.97 -17.74
N PRO A 303 -6.19 30.38 -17.13
CA PRO A 303 -6.51 30.08 -15.74
C PRO A 303 -7.11 28.68 -15.61
N ILE A 304 -6.47 27.80 -14.83
CA ILE A 304 -7.08 26.55 -14.36
C ILE A 304 -7.67 26.82 -12.97
N THR A 305 -8.99 26.78 -12.86
CA THR A 305 -9.71 26.73 -11.59
C THR A 305 -9.54 25.35 -10.96
N ALA A 306 -8.54 25.20 -10.08
CA ALA A 306 -8.38 24.00 -9.24
C ALA A 306 -8.57 24.36 -7.75
N PRO A 307 -9.79 24.29 -7.20
CA PRO A 307 -10.05 24.59 -5.79
C PRO A 307 -9.56 23.50 -4.79
N PHE A 308 -8.89 22.45 -5.25
CA PHE A 308 -8.59 21.26 -4.43
C PHE A 308 -7.23 21.25 -3.72
N PHE A 309 -6.28 22.12 -4.07
CA PHE A 309 -4.88 21.98 -3.60
C PHE A 309 -4.47 22.86 -2.41
N ILE A 310 -5.33 23.75 -1.92
CA ILE A 310 -4.96 24.67 -0.83
C ILE A 310 -5.43 24.17 0.55
N GLY A 311 -6.51 23.38 0.60
CA GLY A 311 -7.05 22.84 1.86
C GLY A 311 -6.10 21.87 2.58
N TYR A 312 -5.29 21.10 1.83
CA TYR A 312 -4.39 20.09 2.40
C TYR A 312 -3.14 20.71 3.05
N SER A 313 -2.62 21.80 2.47
CA SER A 313 -1.49 22.56 2.98
C SER A 313 -1.83 23.27 4.30
N ALA A 314 -3.07 23.76 4.44
CA ALA A 314 -3.56 24.40 5.67
C ALA A 314 -3.75 23.39 6.81
N TYR A 315 -4.19 22.16 6.52
CA TYR A 315 -4.26 21.08 7.51
C TYR A 315 -2.88 20.69 8.04
N CYS A 316 -1.87 20.63 7.17
CA CYS A 316 -0.49 20.34 7.56
C CYS A 316 0.13 21.47 8.43
N LEU A 317 -0.27 22.73 8.22
CA LEU A 317 0.17 23.86 9.04
C LEU A 317 -0.50 23.91 10.42
N TYR A 318 -1.74 23.43 10.55
CA TYR A 318 -2.44 23.32 11.84
C TYR A 318 -1.76 22.33 12.78
N ASP A 319 -1.27 21.20 12.24
CA ASP A 319 -0.59 20.17 13.02
C ASP A 319 0.80 20.63 13.54
N ILE A 320 1.42 21.60 12.84
CA ILE A 320 2.74 22.17 13.22
C ILE A 320 2.59 23.31 14.23
N THR A 321 1.48 24.05 14.22
CA THR A 321 1.29 25.26 15.03
C THR A 321 0.44 25.06 16.29
N ARG A 322 -0.06 23.84 16.54
CA ARG A 322 -0.84 23.54 17.75
C ARG A 322 0.02 23.77 19.01
N PRO A 323 -0.40 24.63 19.96
CA PRO A 323 0.36 24.84 21.20
C PRO A 323 0.42 23.54 22.00
N LYS A 324 1.64 23.08 22.29
CA LYS A 324 1.90 22.08 23.34
C LYS A 324 1.67 22.73 24.71
N ASN A 325 0.42 22.90 25.13
CA ASN A 325 0.07 23.22 26.50
C ASN A 325 -1.34 22.71 26.76
N LEU A 326 -1.42 21.50 27.33
CA LEU A 326 -2.48 20.99 28.20
C LEU A 326 -1.98 19.66 28.79
N GLU A 327 -0.76 19.67 29.31
CA GLU A 327 -0.28 18.67 30.27
C GLU A 327 -0.21 19.35 31.64
N GLY A 328 -1.04 18.89 32.59
CA GLY A 328 -0.81 19.07 34.02
C GLY A 328 -1.31 20.36 34.66
N THR A 329 -2.59 20.38 35.07
CA THR A 329 -3.02 21.15 36.24
C THR A 329 -3.56 20.20 37.30
N ASN A 330 -2.66 19.69 38.12
CA ASN A 330 -2.91 19.36 39.53
C ASN A 330 -1.56 19.17 40.23
N ALA A 331 -1.03 20.27 40.76
CA ALA A 331 -0.05 20.24 41.85
C ALA A 331 -0.20 21.53 42.67
N PRO A 332 -0.42 21.48 44.00
CA PRO A 332 -0.32 22.65 44.84
C PRO A 332 1.15 22.92 45.21
N SER A 333 1.62 24.11 44.83
CA SER A 333 2.54 25.04 45.51
C SER A 333 3.67 24.52 46.45
N GLN A 334 4.92 24.64 45.96
CA GLN A 334 6.14 25.32 46.51
C GLN A 334 6.67 25.04 47.94
N PRO A 335 7.95 25.42 48.29
CA PRO A 335 9.10 25.85 47.48
C PRO A 335 10.51 25.30 47.88
N SER A 336 11.47 25.50 46.96
CA SER A 336 12.91 25.83 47.13
C SER A 336 13.86 24.92 47.94
N SER A 337 14.93 24.42 47.29
CA SER A 337 16.28 25.05 47.33
C SER A 337 17.42 24.09 46.90
N GLN A 338 18.51 24.69 46.43
CA GLN A 338 19.90 24.19 46.31
C GLN A 338 20.36 23.40 45.06
N GLN A 339 20.95 24.18 44.13
CA GLN A 339 22.30 24.04 43.55
C GLN A 339 23.09 22.74 43.86
N HIS A 340 23.56 22.04 42.82
CA HIS A 340 24.97 22.13 42.39
C HIS A 340 25.29 21.29 41.13
N SER A 341 26.20 21.88 40.35
CA SER A 341 27.08 21.34 39.31
C SER A 341 27.68 19.94 39.54
N VAL A 342 27.96 19.18 38.47
CA VAL A 342 29.32 18.89 37.94
C VAL A 342 29.30 17.74 36.90
N ARG A 343 29.90 18.04 35.73
CA ARG A 343 30.69 17.25 34.75
C ARG A 343 30.58 15.72 34.64
N LYS A 344 30.47 15.30 33.36
CA LYS A 344 31.27 14.29 32.62
C LYS A 344 32.05 13.23 33.44
N LYS A 345 31.82 11.95 33.13
CA LYS A 345 32.87 11.05 32.62
C LYS A 345 32.31 9.76 32.02
N ALA A 346 33.07 9.26 31.06
CA ALA A 346 32.85 8.04 30.30
C ALA A 346 33.36 6.77 31.01
N ALA A 347 32.91 5.65 30.44
CA ALA A 347 33.64 4.41 30.18
C ALA A 347 33.51 3.20 31.13
N ARG A 348 33.42 2.03 30.45
CA ARG A 348 33.66 0.63 30.85
C ARG A 348 32.54 -0.03 31.66
N TRP A 349 32.05 -1.23 31.33
CA TRP A 349 32.64 -2.38 30.64
C TRP A 349 31.74 -2.93 29.53
#